data_AF-A0A970EBV8-F1
#
_entry.id   AF-A0A970EBV8-F1
#
_cell.length_a   1.000
_cell.length_b   1.000
_cell.length_c   1.000
_cell.angle_alpha   90.00
_cell.angle_beta   90.00
_cell.angle_gamma   90.00
#
_symmetry.space_group_name_H-M   'P 1'
#
loop_
_entity.id
_entity.type
_entity.pdbx_description
1 polymer ?
#
loop_
_entity_poly.entity_id
_entity_poly.type
_entity_poly.pdbx_seq_one_letter_code
_entity_poly.pdbx_strand_id
1 'polypeptide(L)' 'MDVRMKIEQEIERKKKIIEDCKNMMERIPNHLRPSQETALEIYKRELEALEQELVKLENKNFMNK' A
#
# COMPACT_ATOMS: atom_id res chain seq x y z
N MET A 1 19.58 4.58 6.22
CA MET A 1 18.50 3.57 6.27
C MET A 1 18.57 2.73 5.02
N ASP A 2 18.60 1.41 5.18
CA ASP A 2 18.52 0.43 4.08
C ASP A 2 17.30 0.70 3.20
N VAL A 3 17.45 0.58 1.88
CA VAL A 3 16.37 0.74 0.89
C VAL A 3 15.24 -0.24 1.18
N ARG A 4 15.58 -1.47 1.58
CA ARG A 4 14.61 -2.48 2.00
C ARG A 4 13.74 -1.98 3.16
N MET A 5 14.38 -1.50 4.22
CA MET A 5 13.69 -1.01 5.41
C MET A 5 12.79 0.19 5.11
N LYS A 6 13.18 1.06 4.17
CA LYS A 6 12.31 2.17 3.72
C LYS A 6 11.04 1.66 3.02
N ILE A 7 11.17 0.66 2.15
CA ILE A 7 10.03 0.06 1.44
C ILE A 7 9.09 -0.65 2.41
N GLU A 8 9.64 -1.43 3.35
CA GLU A 8 8.84 -2.09 4.40
C GLU A 8 8.08 -1.09 5.28
N GLN A 9 8.69 0.04 5.65
CA GLN A 9 8.03 1.10 6.40
C GLN A 9 6.90 1.77 5.61
N GLU A 10 7.10 2.03 4.32
CA GLU A 10 6.06 2.62 3.47
C GLU A 10 4.90 1.65 3.20
N ILE A 11 5.18 0.35 3.08
CA ILE A 11 4.15 -0.70 2.99
C ILE A 11 3.28 -0.68 4.26
N GLU A 12 3.90 -0.68 5.44
CA GLU A 12 3.17 -0.67 6.71
C GLU A 12 2.33 0.61 6.85
N ARG A 13 2.91 1.76 6.50
CA ARG A 13 2.20 3.05 6.50
C ARG A 13 0.98 3.02 5.57
N LYS A 14 1.12 2.50 4.35
CA LYS A 14 0.00 2.40 3.40
C LYS A 14 -1.07 1.41 3.84
N LYS A 15 -0.68 0.27 4.42
CA LYS A 15 -1.64 -0.71 4.99
C LYS A 15 -2.53 -0.05 6.04
N LYS A 16 -1.92 0.73 6.95
CA LYS A 16 -2.66 1.48 7.97
C LYS A 16 -3.61 2.51 7.35
N ILE A 17 -3.15 3.30 6.38
CA ILE A 17 -4.01 4.30 5.69
C ILE A 17 -5.20 3.62 5.01
N ILE A 18 -4.97 2.52 4.29
CA ILE A 18 -6.04 1.76 3.62
C ILE A 18 -7.06 1.25 4.63
N GLU A 19 -6.62 0.75 5.78
CA GLU A 19 -7.49 0.27 6.84
C GLU A 19 -8.31 1.40 7.46
N ASP A 20 -7.67 2.52 7.79
CA ASP A 20 -8.35 3.71 8.31
C ASP A 20 -9.39 4.24 7.30
N CYS A 21 -9.05 4.24 6.01
CA CYS A 21 -9.99 4.60 4.94
C CYS A 21 -11.20 3.65 4.89
N LYS A 22 -10.99 2.33 4.96
CA LYS A 22 -12.10 1.35 4.98
C LYS A 22 -13.04 1.57 6.17
N ASN A 23 -12.47 1.79 7.36
CA ASN A 23 -13.25 2.07 8.57
C ASN A 23 -14.06 3.37 8.44
N MET A 24 -13.50 4.38 7.77
CA MET A 24 -14.21 5.64 7.50
C MET A 24 -15.33 5.46 6.46
N MET A 25 -15.10 4.64 5.43
CA MET A 25 -16.07 4.36 4.35
C MET A 25 -17.40 3.83 4.86
N GLU A 26 -17.41 3.06 5.95
CA GLU A 26 -18.65 2.58 6.57
C GLU A 26 -19.58 3.71 7.00
N ARG A 27 -19.02 4.88 7.35
CA ARG A 27 -19.77 6.05 7.84
C ARG A 27 -20.22 6.99 6.74
N ILE A 28 -19.74 6.80 5.51
CA ILE A 28 -20.00 7.69 4.39
C ILE A 28 -21.28 7.22 3.68
N PRO A 29 -22.26 8.10 3.39
CA PRO A 29 -23.42 7.76 2.58
C PRO A 29 -23.03 7.23 1.20
N ASN A 30 -23.74 6.21 0.70
CA ASN A 30 -23.41 5.52 -0.56
C ASN A 30 -23.20 6.45 -1.76
N HIS A 31 -23.98 7.52 -1.87
CA HIS A 31 -23.90 8.46 -2.99
C HIS A 31 -22.66 9.37 -2.96
N LEU A 32 -21.92 9.41 -1.84
CA LEU A 32 -20.67 10.18 -1.69
C LEU A 32 -19.42 9.28 -1.73
N ARG A 33 -19.59 7.96 -1.69
CA ARG A 33 -18.51 6.96 -1.71
C ARG A 33 -17.65 6.89 -2.98
N PRO A 34 -18.16 7.15 -4.21
CA PRO A 34 -17.40 6.81 -5.43
C PRO A 34 -16.01 7.46 -5.53
N SER A 35 -15.87 8.72 -5.09
CA SER A 35 -14.58 9.42 -5.10
C SER A 35 -13.58 8.82 -4.11
N GLN A 36 -14.07 8.39 -2.95
CA GLN A 36 -13.25 7.76 -1.90
C GLN A 36 -12.88 6.33 -2.25
N GLU A 37 -13.77 5.57 -2.91
CA GLU A 37 -13.47 4.25 -3.47
C GLU A 37 -12.38 4.33 -4.54
N THR A 38 -12.45 5.35 -5.40
CA THR A 38 -11.41 5.61 -6.41
C THR A 38 -10.06 5.90 -5.75
N ALA A 39 -10.04 6.75 -4.72
CA ALA A 39 -8.82 7.04 -3.98
C ALA A 39 -8.27 5.79 -3.27
N LEU A 40 -9.12 4.98 -2.65
CA LEU A 40 -8.74 3.73 -1.99
C LEU A 40 -8.12 2.74 -2.98
N GLU A 41 -8.66 2.65 -4.19
CA GLU A 41 -8.13 1.79 -5.25
C GLU A 41 -6.73 2.22 -5.70
N ILE A 42 -6.46 3.52 -5.78
CA ILE A 42 -5.12 4.05 -6.07
C ILE A 42 -4.14 3.61 -4.97
N TYR A 43 -4.51 3.79 -3.69
CA TYR A 43 -3.65 3.37 -2.58
C TYR A 43 -3.35 1.87 -2.58
N LYS A 44 -4.32 1.03 -2.95
CA LYS A 44 -4.10 -0.42 -3.10
C LYS A 44 -3.10 -0.74 -4.20
N ARG A 45 -3.19 -0.08 -5.36
CA ARG A 45 -2.25 -0.27 -6.47
C ARG A 45 -0.84 0.19 -6.12
N GLU A 46 -0.72 1.31 -5.39
CA GLU A 46 0.57 1.78 -4.90
C GLU A 46 1.18 0.83 -3.85
N LEU A 47 0.36 0.24 -2.99
CA LEU A 47 0.80 -0.79 -2.06
C LEU A 47 1.31 -2.03 -2.80
N GLU A 48 0.57 -2.51 -3.80
CA GLU A 48 0.97 -3.65 -4.62
C GLU A 48 2.29 -3.38 -5.34
N ALA A 49 2.48 -2.18 -5.89
CA ALA A 49 3.73 -1.80 -6.54
C ALA A 49 4.94 -1.86 -5.59
N LEU A 50 4.78 -1.40 -4.34
CA LEU A 50 5.82 -1.47 -3.30
C LEU A 50 6.11 -2.91 -2.87
N GLU A 51 5.08 -3.74 -2.70
CA GLU A 51 5.24 -5.16 -2.37
C GLU A 51 5.98 -5.90 -3.50
N GLN A 52 5.67 -5.61 -4.76
CA GLN A 52 6.40 -6.16 -5.91
C GLN A 52 7.86 -5.68 -5.95
N GLU A 53 8.13 -4.42 -5.61
CA GLU A 53 9.49 -3.89 -5.54
C GLU A 53 10.32 -4.57 -4.44
N LEU A 54 9.71 -4.82 -3.28
CA LEU A 54 10.34 -5.56 -2.20
C LEU A 54 10.74 -6.98 -2.63
N VAL A 55 9.83 -7.70 -3.28
CA VAL A 55 10.10 -9.04 -3.83
C VAL A 55 11.26 -9.00 -4.83
N LYS A 56 11.30 -7.99 -5.72
CA LYS A 56 12.41 -7.82 -6.67
C LYS A 56 13.74 -7.60 -5.96
N LEU A 57 13.77 -6.84 -4.87
CA LEU A 57 14.98 -6.61 -4.07
C LEU A 57 15.44 -7.87 -3.35
N GLU A 58 14.52 -8.64 -2.78
CA GLU A 58 14.83 -9.92 -2.14
C GLU A 58 15.42 -10.93 -3.14
N ASN A 59 14.83 -11.02 -4.34
CA ASN A 59 15.33 -11.88 -5.41
C ASN A 59 16.72 -11.45 -5.92
N LYS A 60 16.97 -10.14 -6.06
CA LYS A 60 18.30 -9.63 -6.43
C LYS A 60 19.35 -9.96 -5.37
N ASN A 61 19.00 -9.84 -4.09
CA ASN A 61 19.90 -10.22 -3.00
C ASN A 61 20.17 -11.73 -2.97
N PHE A 62 19.20 -12.56 -3.36
CA PHE A 62 19.39 -14.02 -3.48
C PHE A 62 20.32 -14.40 -4.64
N MET A 63 20.20 -13.74 -5.80
CA MET A 63 21.02 -14.02 -6.99
C MET A 63 22.48 -13.51 -6.88
N ASN A 64 22.73 -12.55 -6.00
CA ASN A 64 24.06 -11.98 -5.75
C ASN A 64 24.81 -12.66 -4.59
N LYS A 65 24.28 -13.76 -4.06
CA LYS A 65 24.83 -14.50 -2.91
C LYS A 65 25.47 -15.81 -3.34
#